data_AF-A0A1X7E1E5-F1
#
_entry.id   AF-A0A1X7E1E5-F1
#
_cell.length_a   1.000
_cell.length_b   1.000
_cell.length_c   1.000
_cell.angle_alpha   90.00
_cell.angle_beta   90.00
_cell.angle_gamma   90.00
#
_symmetry.space_group_name_H-M   'P 1'
#
loop_
_entity.id
_entity.type
_entity.pdbx_description
1 polymer ?
#
loop_
_entity_poly.entity_id
_entity_poly.type
_entity_poly.pdbx_seq_one_letter_code
_entity_poly.pdbx_strand_id
1 'polypeptide(L)'
;MNLIQRIDALLPQTQCGKCGHPGCKPYAEGIARGEAINKCPPGGQETITGLALLLRVPILELDTSRGDAPAQVAYIREAECIGCTKCIQACPVDAIVGAAKLMHTVIVDECTGCDLCVAPCPVDCIELRPVVTGLPIIGGLAANENERRERNFKRDRARQRFEQRNARLQREEEHWTAQRVARPQRSAPTPPLPFDAARAAQDAEVKKAKINVAMSRAQLHKSLQAFGHPPTFEQQSQLIALQQQFEAAEQALAALGQHHTPATPLPAVNNADLKRAKIQLAMRRAELKKALDQQADPQQLADAQHKLDDAQRQVDAHGT
;
A
#
# COMPACT_ATOMS: atom_id res chain seq x y z
N MET A 1 22.65 3.47 27.39
CA MET A 1 21.83 4.23 26.42
C MET A 1 22.75 5.20 25.68
N ASN A 2 22.85 5.10 24.36
CA ASN A 2 23.70 6.00 23.56
C ASN A 2 23.06 7.40 23.41
N LEU A 3 23.79 8.38 22.87
CA LEU A 3 23.30 9.76 22.74
C LEU A 3 22.02 9.85 21.89
N ILE A 4 21.96 9.13 20.77
CA ILE A 4 20.81 9.12 19.85
C ILE A 4 19.56 8.63 20.58
N GLN A 5 19.67 7.55 21.36
CA GLN A 5 18.56 7.01 22.16
C GLN A 5 18.08 8.00 23.23
N ARG A 6 18.99 8.80 23.83
CA ARG A 6 18.62 9.83 24.80
C ARG A 6 17.91 11.01 24.14
N ILE A 7 18.33 11.40 22.94
CA ILE A 7 17.67 12.44 22.14
C ILE A 7 16.28 11.96 21.70
N ASP A 8 16.20 10.76 21.13
CA ASP A 8 14.93 10.16 20.69
C ASP A 8 13.93 10.07 21.85
N ALA A 9 14.39 9.74 23.06
CA ALA A 9 13.54 9.71 24.24
C ALA A 9 12.88 11.05 24.62
N LEU A 10 13.46 12.18 24.20
CA LEU A 10 12.91 13.52 24.45
C LEU A 10 11.98 14.02 23.33
N LEU A 11 11.99 13.36 22.18
CA LEU A 11 11.14 13.72 21.05
C LEU A 11 9.67 13.33 21.34
N PRO A 12 8.70 13.99 20.68
CA PRO A 12 7.28 13.76 20.93
C PRO A 12 6.74 12.41 20.43
N GLN A 13 7.54 11.63 19.68
CA GLN A 13 7.16 10.28 19.22
C GLN A 13 5.90 10.20 18.36
N THR A 14 5.57 11.29 17.64
CA THR A 14 4.40 11.37 16.76
C THR A 14 4.64 10.76 15.39
N GLN A 15 5.89 10.64 14.96
CA GLN A 15 6.31 10.13 13.64
C GLN A 15 5.71 10.89 12.43
N CYS A 16 5.21 12.12 12.63
CA CYS A 16 4.50 12.89 11.60
C CYS A 16 5.38 13.44 10.48
N GLY A 17 6.68 13.51 10.68
CA GLY A 17 7.65 14.02 9.70
C GLY A 17 7.59 15.52 9.37
N LYS A 18 6.84 16.34 10.13
CA LYS A 18 6.81 17.82 9.96
C LYS A 18 8.19 18.48 10.05
N CYS A 19 9.14 17.86 10.76
CA CYS A 19 10.52 18.35 10.85
C CYS A 19 11.37 18.11 9.58
N GLY A 20 10.85 17.42 8.57
CA GLY A 20 11.57 17.03 7.35
C GLY A 20 12.25 15.67 7.42
N HIS A 21 12.14 14.96 8.54
CA HIS A 21 12.65 13.60 8.72
C HIS A 21 11.50 12.58 8.68
N PRO A 22 11.73 11.32 8.26
CA PRO A 22 10.66 10.32 8.17
C PRO A 22 10.14 9.82 9.52
N GLY A 23 10.75 10.23 10.63
CA GLY A 23 10.33 9.88 11.99
C GLY A 23 11.19 10.57 13.05
N CYS A 24 10.90 10.29 14.33
CA CYS A 24 11.61 10.86 15.46
C CYS A 24 13.07 10.38 15.53
N LYS A 25 13.31 9.07 15.38
CA LYS A 25 14.67 8.51 15.45
C LYS A 25 15.64 9.09 14.40
N PRO A 26 15.28 9.19 13.10
CA PRO A 26 16.14 9.87 12.11
C PRO A 26 16.44 11.34 12.46
N TYR A 27 15.48 12.07 13.02
CA TYR A 27 15.73 13.42 13.50
C TYR A 27 16.70 13.42 14.71
N ALA A 28 16.57 12.44 15.61
CA ALA A 28 17.51 12.27 16.72
C ALA A 28 18.94 12.00 16.25
N GLU A 29 19.10 11.21 15.18
CA GLU A 29 20.39 10.97 14.51
C GLU A 29 20.95 12.24 13.85
N GLY A 30 20.07 13.06 13.27
CA GLY A 30 20.43 14.39 12.75
C GLY A 30 20.95 15.30 13.85
N ILE A 31 20.21 15.43 14.96
CA ILE A 31 20.60 16.25 16.11
C ILE A 31 21.93 15.77 16.70
N ALA A 32 22.13 14.45 16.83
CA ALA A 32 23.38 13.89 17.32
C ALA A 32 24.59 14.24 16.43
N ARG A 33 24.35 14.53 15.14
CA ARG A 33 25.36 15.01 14.17
C ARG A 33 25.49 16.53 14.10
N GLY A 34 24.80 17.28 14.97
CA GLY A 34 24.86 18.74 15.04
C GLY A 34 23.73 19.47 14.30
N GLU A 35 22.67 18.78 13.88
CA GLU A 35 21.48 19.43 13.33
C GLU A 35 20.73 20.25 14.38
N ALA A 36 20.06 21.33 13.96
CA ALA A 36 19.32 22.21 14.85
C ALA A 36 18.17 21.49 15.60
N ILE A 37 18.03 21.79 16.90
CA ILE A 37 17.09 21.15 17.84
C ILE A 37 15.66 21.70 17.80
N ASN A 38 15.42 22.75 17.02
CA ASN A 38 14.19 23.54 17.00
C ASN A 38 13.26 23.26 15.81
N LYS A 39 13.44 22.14 15.09
CA LYS A 39 12.70 21.84 13.86
C LYS A 39 11.41 21.05 14.07
N CYS A 40 11.03 20.74 15.31
CA CYS A 40 9.91 19.84 15.59
C CYS A 40 8.69 20.58 16.16
N PRO A 41 7.72 21.00 15.31
CA PRO A 41 6.51 21.68 15.80
C PRO A 41 5.75 20.90 16.88
N PRO A 42 5.55 19.57 16.78
CA PRO A 42 4.83 18.83 17.81
C PRO A 42 5.54 18.76 19.17
N GLY A 43 6.88 18.87 19.18
CA GLY A 43 7.67 18.87 20.41
C GLY A 43 7.66 20.23 21.11
N GLY A 44 7.53 21.31 20.33
CA GLY A 44 7.45 22.68 20.80
C GLY A 44 8.61 23.07 21.73
N GLN A 45 8.35 24.06 22.58
CA GLN A 45 9.36 24.58 23.50
C GLN A 45 9.84 23.54 24.52
N GLU A 46 8.95 22.65 24.96
CA GLU A 46 9.26 21.62 25.95
C GLU A 46 10.39 20.70 25.48
N THR A 47 10.26 20.15 24.26
CA THR A 47 11.28 19.28 23.68
C THR A 47 12.57 20.05 23.43
N ILE A 48 12.51 21.29 22.94
CA ILE A 48 13.70 22.11 22.68
C ILE A 48 14.49 22.34 23.97
N THR A 49 13.83 22.72 25.05
CA THR A 49 14.49 22.93 26.35
C THR A 49 15.13 21.64 26.86
N GLY A 50 14.45 20.50 26.74
CA GLY A 50 15.00 19.19 27.13
C GLY A 50 16.24 18.82 26.31
N LEU A 51 16.21 19.05 25.00
CA LEU A 51 17.34 18.79 24.09
C LEU A 51 18.52 19.72 24.36
N ALA A 52 18.25 21.01 24.57
CA ALA A 52 19.26 22.01 24.89
C ALA A 52 20.02 21.63 26.17
N LEU A 53 19.29 21.21 27.21
CA LEU A 53 19.87 20.73 28.46
C LEU A 53 20.70 19.46 28.27
N LEU A 54 20.19 18.50 27.50
CA LEU A 54 20.87 17.23 27.22
C LEU A 54 22.19 17.44 26.48
N LEU A 55 22.20 18.33 25.49
CA LEU A 55 23.32 18.58 24.58
C LEU A 55 24.25 19.70 25.05
N ARG A 56 23.85 20.43 26.11
CA ARG A 56 24.54 21.62 26.63
C ARG A 56 24.72 22.70 25.56
N VAL A 57 23.66 22.95 24.80
CA VAL A 57 23.58 24.01 23.79
C VAL A 57 22.56 25.07 24.20
N PRO A 58 22.62 26.30 23.64
CA PRO A 58 21.62 27.32 23.89
C PRO A 58 20.21 26.86 23.51
N ILE A 59 19.21 27.34 24.25
CA ILE A 59 17.81 27.17 23.89
C ILE A 59 17.54 28.01 22.64
N LEU A 60 17.00 27.37 21.60
CA LEU A 60 16.60 28.01 20.35
C LEU A 60 15.08 28.26 20.36
N GLU A 61 14.62 29.23 19.57
CA GLU A 61 13.19 29.41 19.30
C GLU A 61 12.70 28.39 18.28
N LEU A 62 11.44 27.96 18.39
CA LEU A 62 10.84 26.99 17.46
C LEU A 62 10.81 27.53 16.03
N ASP A 63 11.25 26.71 15.07
CA ASP A 63 11.14 27.01 13.64
C ASP A 63 9.68 26.89 13.16
N THR A 64 8.99 28.04 13.08
CA THR A 64 7.58 28.13 12.68
C THR A 64 7.34 27.91 11.19
N SER A 65 8.38 27.89 10.35
CA SER A 65 8.25 27.62 8.91
C SER A 65 7.75 26.19 8.61
N ARG A 66 7.79 25.30 9.61
CA ARG A 66 7.40 23.88 9.51
C ARG A 66 5.96 23.61 9.90
N GLY A 67 5.17 24.66 10.11
CA GLY A 67 3.75 24.61 10.43
C GLY A 67 3.47 24.38 11.92
N ASP A 68 2.18 24.36 12.25
CA ASP A 68 1.70 24.21 13.62
C ASP A 68 1.32 22.77 13.96
N ALA A 69 1.31 22.49 15.27
CA ALA A 69 0.90 21.21 15.83
C ALA A 69 0.05 21.45 17.09
N PRO A 70 -1.25 21.76 16.94
CA PRO A 70 -2.14 21.91 18.09
C PRO A 70 -2.42 20.56 18.76
N ALA A 71 -2.96 20.61 19.98
CA ALA A 71 -3.38 19.44 20.72
C ALA A 71 -4.68 18.84 20.13
N GLN A 72 -4.54 17.83 19.28
CA GLN A 72 -5.66 17.22 18.57
C GLN A 72 -5.53 15.70 18.43
N VAL A 73 -6.66 15.03 18.25
CA VAL A 73 -6.78 13.59 17.99
C VAL A 73 -7.65 13.35 16.76
N ALA A 74 -7.39 12.23 16.06
CA ALA A 74 -8.19 11.85 14.91
C ALA A 74 -9.56 11.33 15.37
N TYR A 75 -10.60 11.69 14.63
CA TYR A 75 -11.98 11.22 14.79
C TYR A 75 -12.49 10.74 13.43
N ILE A 76 -13.01 9.52 13.38
CA ILE A 76 -13.56 8.93 12.15
C ILE A 76 -15.08 9.04 12.21
N ARG A 77 -15.70 9.64 11.18
CA ARG A 77 -17.14 9.62 10.97
C ARG A 77 -17.55 8.23 10.50
N GLU A 78 -17.93 7.38 11.45
CA GLU A 78 -18.18 5.95 11.26
C GLU A 78 -19.22 5.66 10.17
N ALA A 79 -20.26 6.50 10.07
CA ALA A 79 -21.32 6.37 9.06
C ALA A 79 -20.85 6.52 7.61
N GLU A 80 -19.73 7.22 7.38
CA GLU A 80 -19.15 7.46 6.04
C GLU A 80 -18.00 6.49 5.73
N CYS A 81 -17.54 5.75 6.73
CA CYS A 81 -16.38 4.89 6.60
C CYS A 81 -16.71 3.64 5.77
N ILE A 82 -16.08 3.50 4.61
CA ILE A 82 -16.26 2.34 3.71
C ILE A 82 -15.38 1.13 4.04
N GLY A 83 -14.59 1.18 5.12
CA GLY A 83 -13.73 0.06 5.48
C GLY A 83 -12.55 -0.20 4.53
N CYS A 84 -11.94 0.84 3.93
CA CYS A 84 -10.87 0.69 2.92
C CYS A 84 -9.48 0.30 3.48
N THR A 85 -9.25 0.42 4.80
CA THR A 85 -8.01 0.12 5.56
C THR A 85 -6.79 1.01 5.32
N LYS A 86 -6.86 2.01 4.42
CA LYS A 86 -5.73 2.93 4.16
C LYS A 86 -5.29 3.72 5.39
N CYS A 87 -6.23 4.12 6.24
CA CYS A 87 -5.93 4.85 7.48
C CYS A 87 -5.17 3.98 8.51
N ILE A 88 -5.51 2.69 8.63
CA ILE A 88 -4.78 1.73 9.49
C ILE A 88 -3.33 1.61 9.03
N GLN A 89 -3.11 1.46 7.72
CA GLN A 89 -1.77 1.35 7.16
C GLN A 89 -0.93 2.60 7.41
N ALA A 90 -1.55 3.78 7.35
CA ALA A 90 -0.91 5.06 7.59
C ALA A 90 -0.64 5.37 9.07
N CYS A 91 -1.38 4.75 10.00
CA CYS A 91 -1.23 5.02 11.42
C CYS A 91 0.09 4.44 11.96
N PRO A 92 1.04 5.26 12.44
CA PRO A 92 2.35 4.77 12.88
C PRO A 92 2.27 3.97 14.19
N VAL A 93 1.26 4.23 15.02
CA VAL A 93 1.11 3.62 16.35
C VAL A 93 -0.04 2.63 16.43
N ASP A 94 -0.65 2.26 15.29
CA ASP A 94 -1.83 1.39 15.25
C ASP A 94 -2.95 1.83 16.21
N ALA A 95 -3.25 3.14 16.25
CA ALA A 95 -4.33 3.70 17.07
C ALA A 95 -5.72 3.55 16.42
N ILE A 96 -5.77 3.18 15.14
CA ILE A 96 -7.02 2.98 14.39
C ILE A 96 -7.33 1.49 14.36
N VAL A 97 -8.56 1.13 14.71
CA VAL A 97 -9.05 -0.26 14.74
C VAL A 97 -10.21 -0.45 13.78
N GLY A 98 -10.35 -1.67 13.27
CA GLY A 98 -11.39 -2.12 12.34
C GLY A 98 -10.83 -3.13 11.35
N ALA A 99 -11.57 -3.44 10.29
CA ALA A 99 -11.15 -4.42 9.29
C ALA A 99 -11.65 -4.05 7.88
N ALA A 100 -11.17 -4.78 6.88
CA ALA A 100 -11.62 -4.60 5.51
C ALA A 100 -13.15 -4.73 5.40
N LYS A 101 -13.79 -3.74 4.79
CA LYS A 101 -15.25 -3.63 4.62
C LYS A 101 -16.04 -3.47 5.94
N LEU A 102 -15.37 -3.19 7.06
CA LEU A 102 -15.99 -2.83 8.33
C LEU A 102 -15.61 -1.39 8.71
N MET A 103 -16.46 -0.74 9.50
CA MET A 103 -16.19 0.62 9.98
C MET A 103 -14.90 0.66 10.81
N HIS A 104 -14.16 1.75 10.70
CA HIS A 104 -12.98 2.01 11.51
C HIS A 104 -13.28 3.03 12.60
N THR A 105 -12.61 2.90 13.73
CA THR A 105 -12.68 3.86 14.84
C THR A 105 -11.29 4.11 15.44
N VAL A 106 -11.13 5.19 16.21
CA VAL A 106 -9.85 5.61 16.78
C VAL A 106 -9.84 5.35 18.29
N ILE A 107 -8.81 4.66 18.77
CA ILE A 107 -8.52 4.59 20.21
C ILE A 107 -7.85 5.91 20.60
N VAL A 108 -8.63 6.83 21.15
CA VAL A 108 -8.21 8.20 21.48
C VAL A 108 -6.94 8.24 22.34
N ASP A 109 -6.85 7.36 23.34
CA ASP A 109 -5.71 7.29 24.26
C ASP A 109 -4.39 6.86 23.60
N GLU A 110 -4.45 6.19 22.45
CA GLU A 110 -3.28 5.77 21.67
C GLU A 110 -2.96 6.75 20.54
N CYS A 111 -3.89 7.64 20.20
CA CYS A 111 -3.73 8.56 19.10
C CYS A 111 -2.70 9.63 19.44
N THR A 112 -1.66 9.74 18.62
CA THR A 112 -0.61 10.76 18.80
C THR A 112 -0.98 12.13 18.24
N GLY A 113 -2.09 12.24 17.48
CA GLY A 113 -2.44 13.49 16.78
C GLY A 113 -1.57 13.79 15.55
N CYS A 114 -0.89 12.79 14.99
CA CYS A 114 0.09 12.96 13.92
C CYS A 114 -0.46 13.32 12.53
N ASP A 115 -1.78 13.39 12.34
CA ASP A 115 -2.52 13.71 11.10
C ASP A 115 -2.27 12.83 9.85
N LEU A 116 -1.31 11.89 9.88
CA LEU A 116 -0.95 11.02 8.75
C LEU A 116 -2.12 10.21 8.14
N CYS A 117 -3.18 9.97 8.90
CA CYS A 117 -4.34 9.19 8.46
C CYS A 117 -5.34 9.96 7.58
N VAL A 118 -5.30 11.29 7.57
CA VAL A 118 -6.28 12.14 6.88
C VAL A 118 -6.16 11.99 5.36
N ALA A 119 -5.00 12.33 4.80
CA ALA A 119 -4.78 12.35 3.35
C ALA A 119 -5.00 10.99 2.65
N PRO A 120 -4.68 9.83 3.26
CA PRO A 120 -4.96 8.51 2.67
C PRO A 120 -6.45 8.13 2.59
N CYS A 121 -7.34 8.83 3.31
CA CYS A 121 -8.76 8.48 3.37
C CYS A 121 -9.48 8.84 2.04
N PRO A 122 -10.00 7.86 1.27
CA PRO A 122 -10.58 8.13 -0.04
C PRO A 122 -11.98 8.76 0.01
N VAL A 123 -12.64 8.73 1.17
CA VAL A 123 -13.98 9.28 1.41
C VAL A 123 -13.95 10.46 2.37
N ASP A 124 -12.75 10.91 2.76
CA ASP A 124 -12.53 12.07 3.63
C ASP A 124 -13.34 12.05 4.95
N CYS A 125 -13.54 10.86 5.53
CA CYS A 125 -14.31 10.67 6.76
C CYS A 125 -13.53 10.94 8.06
N ILE A 126 -12.34 11.54 8.01
CA ILE A 126 -11.45 11.70 9.18
C ILE A 126 -11.22 13.17 9.49
N GLU A 127 -11.54 13.57 10.73
CA GLU A 127 -11.35 14.92 11.25
C GLU A 127 -10.31 14.92 12.37
N LEU A 128 -9.62 16.04 12.55
CA LEU A 128 -8.78 16.27 13.72
C LEU A 128 -9.57 17.14 14.69
N ARG A 129 -9.85 16.61 15.87
CA ARG A 129 -10.63 17.29 16.91
C ARG A 129 -9.72 17.68 18.07
N PRO A 130 -9.92 18.86 18.69
CA PRO A 130 -9.20 19.23 19.90
C PRO A 130 -9.35 18.15 20.98
N VAL A 131 -8.28 17.89 21.72
CA VAL A 131 -8.33 16.95 22.85
C VAL A 131 -9.15 17.58 23.98
N VAL A 132 -10.34 17.04 24.21
CA VAL A 132 -11.24 17.50 25.30
C VAL A 132 -10.97 16.74 26.60
N THR A 133 -10.46 15.51 26.50
CA THR A 133 -10.23 14.60 27.64
C THR A 133 -8.80 14.07 27.64
N GLY A 134 -8.10 14.25 28.75
CA GLY A 134 -6.74 13.76 28.96
C GLY A 134 -5.63 14.67 28.42
N LEU A 135 -4.38 14.36 28.78
CA LEU A 135 -3.22 15.15 28.34
C LEU A 135 -2.74 14.71 26.95
N PRO A 136 -2.64 15.63 25.98
CA PRO A 136 -2.14 15.33 24.65
C PRO A 136 -0.60 15.19 24.67
N ILE A 137 -0.08 14.39 23.74
CA ILE A 137 1.37 14.28 23.48
C ILE A 137 1.92 15.59 22.87
N ILE A 138 1.08 16.22 22.05
CA ILE A 138 1.33 17.44 21.29
C ILE A 138 0.66 18.62 21.98
N GLY A 139 1.24 19.82 21.87
CA GLY A 139 0.55 21.07 22.21
C GLY A 139 1.03 21.67 23.52
N GLY A 140 1.97 22.61 23.40
CA GLY A 140 2.41 23.47 24.50
C GLY A 140 3.23 22.79 25.59
N LEU A 141 3.48 23.51 26.67
CA LEU A 141 4.19 23.05 27.86
C LEU A 141 3.22 22.34 28.82
N ALA A 142 3.67 21.25 29.46
CA ALA A 142 2.96 20.70 30.63
C ALA A 142 3.00 21.74 31.77
N ALA A 143 1.85 22.00 32.40
CA ALA A 143 1.71 23.04 33.43
C ALA A 143 2.33 22.62 34.77
N ASN A 144 2.39 21.31 35.05
CA ASN A 144 2.95 20.76 36.28
C ASN A 144 3.73 19.46 36.05
N GLU A 145 4.42 18.99 37.08
CA GLU A 145 5.26 17.79 37.03
C GLU A 145 4.46 16.50 36.77
N ASN A 146 3.22 16.41 37.27
CA ASN A 146 2.36 15.24 37.03
C ASN A 146 1.97 15.17 35.55
N GLU A 147 1.58 16.29 34.95
CA GLU A 147 1.28 16.38 33.52
C GLU A 147 2.49 16.02 32.65
N ARG A 148 3.68 16.49 33.04
CA ARG A 148 4.93 16.16 32.36
C ARG A 148 5.21 14.65 32.41
N ARG A 149 4.99 14.01 33.56
CA ARG A 149 5.14 12.55 33.72
C ARG A 149 4.13 11.77 32.89
N GLU A 150 2.85 12.14 32.93
CA GLU A 150 1.82 11.48 32.12
C GLU A 150 2.12 11.61 30.63
N ARG A 151 2.53 12.81 30.20
CA ARG A 151 2.92 13.06 28.80
C ARG A 151 4.12 12.21 28.38
N ASN A 152 5.15 12.11 29.23
CA ASN A 152 6.31 11.26 28.96
C ASN A 152 5.91 9.78 28.86
N PHE A 153 5.03 9.31 29.75
CA PHE A 153 4.48 7.97 29.67
C PHE A 153 3.74 7.72 28.34
N LYS A 154 2.92 8.69 27.88
CA LYS A 154 2.25 8.60 26.57
C LYS A 154 3.24 8.60 25.40
N ARG A 155 4.30 9.42 25.44
CA ARG A 155 5.39 9.43 24.44
C ARG A 155 6.11 8.08 24.38
N ASP A 156 6.41 7.49 25.54
CA ASP A 156 7.07 6.18 25.61
C ASP A 156 6.15 5.06 25.08
N ARG A 157 4.86 5.08 25.44
CA ARG A 157 3.86 4.15 24.90
C ARG A 157 3.74 4.28 23.37
N ALA A 158 3.69 5.49 22.84
CA ALA A 158 3.66 5.74 21.39
C ALA A 158 4.91 5.19 20.69
N ARG A 159 6.10 5.38 21.28
CA ARG A 159 7.36 4.80 20.77
C ARG A 159 7.31 3.29 20.72
N GLN A 160 6.91 2.64 21.82
CA GLN A 160 6.81 1.18 21.90
C GLN A 160 5.85 0.63 20.85
N ARG A 161 4.69 1.25 20.66
CA ARG A 161 3.73 0.82 19.63
C ARG A 161 4.28 0.97 18.22
N PHE A 162 4.96 2.08 17.93
CA PHE A 162 5.63 2.28 16.63
C PHE A 162 6.70 1.21 16.37
N GLU A 163 7.53 0.91 17.36
CA GLU A 163 8.55 -0.15 17.27
C GLU A 163 7.92 -1.54 17.06
N GLN A 164 6.88 -1.89 17.82
CA GLN A 164 6.14 -3.14 17.68
C GLN A 164 5.53 -3.29 16.28
N ARG A 165 4.92 -2.21 15.76
CA ARG A 165 4.35 -2.16 14.41
C ARG A 165 5.43 -2.38 13.36
N ASN A 166 6.56 -1.69 13.44
CA ASN A 166 7.64 -1.83 12.48
C ASN A 166 8.25 -3.23 12.51
N ALA A 167 8.44 -3.80 13.70
CA ALA A 167 8.89 -5.17 13.85
C ALA A 167 7.90 -6.19 13.23
N ARG A 168 6.59 -5.92 13.31
CA ARG A 168 5.57 -6.74 12.62
C ARG A 168 5.72 -6.67 11.10
N LEU A 169 5.80 -5.46 10.54
CA LEU A 169 5.97 -5.28 9.10
C LEU A 169 7.26 -5.89 8.55
N GLN A 170 8.37 -5.76 9.28
CA GLN A 170 9.65 -6.35 8.89
C GLN A 170 9.55 -7.88 8.79
N ARG A 171 8.93 -8.54 9.78
CA ARG A 171 8.70 -10.00 9.73
C ARG A 171 7.84 -10.41 8.54
N GLU A 172 6.80 -9.64 8.22
CA GLU A 172 5.93 -9.90 7.06
C GLU A 172 6.69 -9.76 5.74
N GLU A 173 7.54 -8.74 5.62
CA GLU A 173 8.38 -8.50 4.45
C GLU A 173 9.46 -9.58 4.28
N GLU A 174 10.13 -9.98 5.37
CA GLU A 174 11.10 -11.09 5.40
C GLU A 174 10.44 -12.40 4.96
N HIS A 175 9.23 -12.68 5.43
CA HIS A 175 8.48 -13.86 5.02
C HIS A 175 8.10 -13.82 3.53
N TRP A 176 7.61 -12.68 3.03
CA TRP A 176 7.28 -12.49 1.63
C TRP A 176 8.50 -12.59 0.70
N THR A 177 9.62 -11.98 1.11
CA THR A 177 10.90 -12.06 0.38
C THR A 177 11.41 -13.50 0.34
N ALA A 178 11.41 -14.22 1.46
CA ALA A 178 11.80 -15.62 1.53
C ALA A 178 10.93 -16.51 0.61
N GLN A 179 9.60 -16.31 0.61
CA GLN A 179 8.70 -17.05 -0.29
C GLN A 179 8.99 -16.80 -1.78
N ARG A 180 9.29 -15.55 -2.16
CA ARG A 180 9.63 -15.23 -3.55
C ARG A 180 10.93 -15.90 -4.00
N VAL A 181 11.94 -15.92 -3.12
CA VAL A 181 13.23 -16.57 -3.41
C VAL A 181 13.09 -18.09 -3.44
N ALA A 182 12.27 -18.67 -2.55
CA ALA A 182 12.02 -20.11 -2.49
C ALA A 182 11.14 -20.64 -3.63
N ARG A 183 10.43 -19.77 -4.36
CA ARG A 183 9.57 -20.20 -5.47
C ARG A 183 10.43 -20.65 -6.65
N PRO A 184 10.47 -21.96 -6.99
CA PRO A 184 11.32 -22.45 -8.06
C PRO A 184 10.94 -21.78 -9.38
N GLN A 185 11.95 -21.33 -10.14
CA GLN A 185 11.73 -20.86 -11.50
C GLN A 185 11.06 -22.00 -12.28
N ARG A 186 9.90 -21.72 -12.89
CA ARG A 186 9.30 -22.65 -13.84
C ARG A 186 10.35 -23.01 -14.87
N SER A 187 10.56 -24.31 -15.07
CA SER A 187 11.44 -24.84 -16.11
C SER A 187 11.15 -24.13 -17.43
N ALA A 188 12.21 -23.68 -18.10
CA ALA A 188 12.11 -23.01 -19.39
C ALA A 188 11.29 -23.89 -20.34
N PRO A 189 10.32 -23.33 -21.07
CA PRO A 189 9.58 -24.11 -22.06
C PRO A 189 10.57 -24.68 -23.09
N THR A 190 10.35 -25.95 -23.45
CA THR A 190 11.11 -26.68 -24.46
C THR A 190 11.24 -25.82 -25.72
N PRO A 191 12.43 -25.67 -26.32
CA PRO A 191 12.59 -24.84 -27.51
C PRO A 191 11.63 -25.32 -28.62
N PRO A 192 10.82 -24.42 -29.21
CA PRO A 192 9.89 -24.79 -30.27
C PRO A 192 10.64 -25.30 -31.50
N LEU A 193 9.99 -26.15 -32.31
CA LEU A 193 10.52 -26.56 -33.61
C LEU A 193 10.76 -25.31 -34.51
N PRO A 194 11.65 -25.36 -35.52
CA PRO A 194 12.03 -24.18 -36.32
C PRO A 194 10.86 -23.41 -36.94
N PHE A 195 9.79 -24.11 -37.31
CA PHE A 195 8.55 -23.52 -37.83
C PHE A 195 7.75 -22.79 -36.74
N ASP A 196 7.70 -23.34 -35.52
CA ASP A 196 7.06 -22.72 -34.36
C ASP A 196 7.87 -21.53 -33.85
N ALA A 197 9.19 -21.54 -34.00
CA ALA A 197 10.08 -20.44 -33.60
C ALA A 197 9.90 -19.20 -34.50
N ALA A 198 9.84 -19.38 -35.83
CA ALA A 198 9.59 -18.29 -36.77
C ALA A 198 8.19 -17.69 -36.58
N ARG A 199 7.19 -18.55 -36.33
CA ARG A 199 5.81 -18.13 -36.07
C ARG A 199 5.64 -17.46 -34.71
N ALA A 200 6.31 -17.96 -33.66
CA ALA A 200 6.35 -17.33 -32.35
C ALA A 200 7.05 -15.97 -32.37
N ALA A 201 8.08 -15.80 -33.21
CA ALA A 201 8.72 -14.50 -33.44
C ALA A 201 7.75 -13.51 -34.10
N GLN A 202 7.00 -13.94 -35.12
CA GLN A 202 5.96 -13.12 -35.75
C GLN A 202 4.83 -12.76 -34.77
N ASP A 203 4.37 -13.72 -33.95
CA ASP A 203 3.36 -13.48 -32.90
C ASP A 203 3.86 -12.49 -31.84
N ALA A 204 5.14 -12.57 -31.46
CA ALA A 204 5.77 -11.67 -30.51
C ALA A 204 5.89 -10.24 -31.08
N GLU A 205 6.23 -10.10 -32.36
CA GLU A 205 6.26 -8.81 -33.06
C GLU A 205 4.86 -8.20 -33.17
N VAL A 206 3.85 -8.98 -33.57
CA VAL A 206 2.44 -8.54 -33.61
C VAL A 206 1.97 -8.11 -32.22
N LYS A 207 2.33 -8.85 -31.17
CA LYS A 207 1.98 -8.50 -29.79
C LYS A 207 2.66 -7.21 -29.33
N LYS A 208 3.94 -7.00 -29.68
CA LYS A 208 4.66 -5.76 -29.40
C LYS A 208 4.02 -4.57 -30.11
N ALA A 209 3.63 -4.74 -31.37
CA ALA A 209 2.93 -3.70 -32.13
C ALA A 209 1.55 -3.35 -31.52
N LYS A 210 0.77 -4.35 -31.09
CA LYS A 210 -0.51 -4.12 -30.38
C LYS A 210 -0.33 -3.35 -29.07
N ILE A 211 0.71 -3.66 -28.31
CA ILE A 211 1.05 -2.93 -27.07
C ILE A 211 1.41 -1.48 -27.39
N ASN A 212 2.20 -1.25 -28.45
CA ASN A 212 2.59 0.09 -28.85
C ASN A 212 1.37 0.96 -29.24
N VAL A 213 0.43 0.41 -30.03
CA VAL A 213 -0.83 1.08 -30.38
C VAL A 213 -1.67 1.40 -29.13
N ALA A 214 -1.75 0.48 -28.17
CA ALA A 214 -2.49 0.71 -26.94
C ALA A 214 -1.87 1.82 -26.07
N MET A 215 -0.53 1.85 -25.98
CA MET A 215 0.21 2.87 -25.23
C MET A 215 0.11 4.25 -25.88
N SER A 216 0.31 4.35 -27.20
CA SER A 216 0.22 5.63 -27.92
C SER A 216 -1.21 6.20 -27.88
N ARG A 217 -2.23 5.35 -27.99
CA ARG A 217 -3.64 5.74 -27.79
C ARG A 217 -3.91 6.30 -26.40
N ALA A 218 -3.41 5.62 -25.36
CA ALA A 218 -3.58 6.06 -23.98
C ALA A 218 -2.88 7.40 -23.73
N GLN A 219 -1.69 7.60 -24.29
CA GLN A 219 -0.93 8.84 -24.19
C GLN A 219 -1.65 10.01 -24.88
N LEU A 220 -2.15 9.81 -26.11
CA LEU A 220 -2.93 10.82 -26.83
C LEU A 220 -4.20 11.21 -26.05
N HIS A 221 -4.96 10.22 -25.58
CA HIS A 221 -6.20 10.47 -24.83
C HIS A 221 -5.95 11.20 -23.50
N LYS A 222 -4.90 10.82 -22.77
CA LYS A 222 -4.51 11.50 -21.53
C LYS A 222 -4.12 12.96 -21.77
N SER A 223 -3.37 13.23 -22.83
CA SER A 223 -2.98 14.59 -23.20
C SER A 223 -4.19 15.43 -23.64
N LEU A 224 -5.12 14.87 -24.42
CA LEU A 224 -6.36 15.54 -24.82
C LEU A 224 -7.24 15.93 -23.60
N GLN A 225 -7.28 15.09 -22.57
CA GLN A 225 -8.00 15.41 -21.34
C GLN A 225 -7.27 16.41 -20.43
N ALA A 226 -5.93 16.48 -20.52
CA ALA A 226 -5.11 17.36 -19.69
C ALA A 226 -5.05 18.81 -20.22
N PHE A 227 -5.21 19.03 -21.53
CA PHE A 227 -5.17 20.36 -22.12
C PHE A 227 -6.59 20.97 -22.19
N GLY A 228 -6.83 22.02 -21.41
CA GLY A 228 -8.09 22.76 -21.40
C GLY A 228 -8.34 23.55 -22.70
N HIS A 229 -9.56 24.11 -22.86
CA HIS A 229 -9.95 24.86 -24.06
C HIS A 229 -9.80 26.38 -23.87
N PRO A 230 -9.10 27.13 -24.74
CA PRO A 230 -8.27 26.67 -25.85
C PRO A 230 -6.82 26.34 -25.42
N PRO A 231 -6.19 25.31 -26.01
CA PRO A 231 -4.81 24.92 -25.71
C PRO A 231 -3.80 25.96 -26.24
N THR A 232 -2.64 26.06 -25.60
CA THR A 232 -1.55 26.92 -26.06
C THR A 232 -0.84 26.36 -27.30
N PHE A 233 -0.10 27.20 -28.03
CA PHE A 233 0.61 26.80 -29.24
C PHE A 233 1.57 25.60 -29.04
N GLU A 234 2.29 25.57 -27.92
CA GLU A 234 3.16 24.43 -27.58
C GLU A 234 2.37 23.15 -27.25
N GLN A 235 1.21 23.28 -26.60
CA GLN A 235 0.34 22.14 -26.31
C GLN A 235 -0.28 21.59 -27.60
N GLN A 236 -0.60 22.47 -28.55
CA GLN A 236 -1.12 22.09 -29.85
C GLN A 236 -0.07 21.36 -30.71
N SER A 237 1.19 21.80 -30.70
CA SER A 237 2.27 21.09 -31.40
C SER A 237 2.55 19.72 -30.79
N GLN A 238 2.47 19.58 -29.47
CA GLN A 238 2.58 18.29 -28.77
C GLN A 238 1.45 17.33 -29.14
N LEU A 239 0.21 17.81 -29.24
CA LEU A 239 -0.93 16.99 -29.66
C LEU A 239 -0.76 16.46 -31.09
N ILE A 240 -0.29 17.31 -32.02
CA ILE A 240 0.00 16.89 -33.41
C ILE A 240 1.08 15.80 -33.44
N ALA A 241 2.14 15.95 -32.65
CA ALA A 241 3.20 14.94 -32.56
C ALA A 241 2.68 13.60 -31.99
N LEU A 242 1.84 13.63 -30.96
CA LEU A 242 1.24 12.43 -30.38
C LEU A 242 0.26 11.74 -31.35
N GLN A 243 -0.48 12.53 -32.13
CA GLN A 243 -1.37 12.01 -33.16
C GLN A 243 -0.59 11.29 -34.26
N GLN A 244 0.51 11.87 -34.76
CA GLN A 244 1.39 11.22 -35.73
C GLN A 244 2.02 9.92 -35.19
N GLN A 245 2.39 9.89 -33.90
CA GLN A 245 2.91 8.68 -33.25
C GLN A 245 1.87 7.56 -33.16
N PHE A 246 0.60 7.91 -32.89
CA PHE A 246 -0.49 6.96 -32.89
C PHE A 246 -0.76 6.39 -34.29
N GLU A 247 -0.85 7.26 -35.29
CA GLU A 247 -1.05 6.85 -36.70
C GLU A 247 0.10 5.97 -37.21
N ALA A 248 1.34 6.31 -36.88
CA ALA A 248 2.51 5.49 -37.23
C ALA A 248 2.49 4.10 -36.56
N ALA A 249 2.03 4.02 -35.29
CA ALA A 249 1.89 2.75 -34.60
C ALA A 249 0.77 1.88 -35.21
N GLU A 250 -0.35 2.48 -35.64
CA GLU A 250 -1.42 1.78 -36.34
C GLU A 250 -0.97 1.25 -37.71
N GLN A 251 -0.24 2.07 -38.48
CA GLN A 251 0.32 1.64 -39.76
C GLN A 251 1.32 0.49 -39.60
N ALA A 252 2.17 0.53 -38.57
CA ALA A 252 3.09 -0.55 -38.27
C ALA A 252 2.37 -1.86 -37.91
N LEU A 253 1.29 -1.79 -37.13
CA LEU A 253 0.48 -2.97 -36.81
C LEU A 253 -0.26 -3.50 -38.06
N ALA A 254 -0.78 -2.62 -38.91
CA ALA A 254 -1.47 -2.98 -40.14
C ALA A 254 -0.53 -3.68 -41.14
N ALA A 255 0.70 -3.20 -41.29
CA ALA A 255 1.72 -3.82 -42.13
C ALA A 255 2.05 -5.26 -41.66
N LEU A 256 2.15 -5.48 -40.35
CA LEU A 256 2.39 -6.81 -39.78
C LEU A 256 1.16 -7.74 -39.95
N GLY A 257 -0.05 -7.20 -39.95
CA GLY A 257 -1.29 -7.95 -40.14
C GLY A 257 -1.48 -8.52 -41.56
N GLN A 258 -0.92 -7.86 -42.58
CA GLN A 258 -1.01 -8.31 -43.98
C GLN A 258 -0.15 -9.55 -44.27
N HIS A 259 0.88 -9.79 -43.46
CA HIS A 259 1.80 -10.92 -43.60
C HIS A 259 1.56 -12.03 -42.57
N HIS A 260 0.54 -11.90 -41.71
CA HIS A 260 0.27 -12.84 -40.63
C HIS A 260 -0.85 -13.82 -40.99
N THR A 261 -0.51 -15.10 -41.15
CA THR A 261 -1.50 -16.18 -41.27
C THR A 261 -1.83 -16.70 -39.86
N PRO A 262 -3.02 -16.38 -39.30
CA PRO A 262 -3.38 -16.84 -37.96
C PRO A 262 -3.38 -18.38 -37.92
N ALA A 263 -2.86 -18.94 -36.82
CA ALA A 263 -2.93 -20.38 -36.61
C ALA A 263 -4.38 -20.82 -36.48
N THR A 264 -4.83 -21.73 -37.34
CA THR A 264 -5.94 -22.62 -37.00
C THR A 264 -5.48 -23.37 -35.76
N PRO A 265 -6.13 -23.20 -34.59
CA PRO A 265 -5.70 -23.90 -33.40
C PRO A 265 -5.90 -25.40 -33.66
N LEU A 266 -4.78 -26.15 -33.65
CA LEU A 266 -4.84 -27.59 -33.43
C LEU A 266 -5.63 -27.82 -32.15
N PRO A 267 -6.61 -28.74 -32.12
CA PRO A 267 -7.38 -28.97 -30.92
C PRO A 267 -6.45 -29.49 -29.84
N ALA A 268 -6.10 -28.64 -28.87
CA ALA A 268 -5.44 -29.04 -27.65
C ALA A 268 -6.47 -29.72 -26.74
N VAL A 269 -6.94 -30.90 -27.16
CA VAL A 269 -8.06 -31.62 -26.53
C VAL A 269 -7.80 -31.85 -25.04
N ASN A 270 -6.56 -32.17 -24.64
CA ASN A 270 -6.28 -32.48 -23.24
C ASN A 270 -6.18 -31.25 -22.31
N ASN A 271 -5.76 -30.08 -22.81
CA ASN A 271 -5.50 -28.92 -21.93
C ASN A 271 -6.77 -28.13 -21.59
N ALA A 272 -7.75 -28.10 -22.50
CA ALA A 272 -9.04 -27.47 -22.25
C ALA A 272 -9.90 -28.32 -21.29
N ASP A 273 -9.93 -29.64 -21.50
CA ASP A 273 -10.73 -30.56 -20.69
C ASP A 273 -10.15 -30.73 -19.28
N LEU A 274 -8.81 -30.81 -19.14
CA LEU A 274 -8.15 -30.79 -17.84
C LEU A 274 -8.41 -29.49 -17.06
N LYS A 275 -8.46 -28.34 -17.74
CA LYS A 275 -8.82 -27.06 -17.09
C LYS A 275 -10.27 -27.05 -16.61
N ARG A 276 -11.21 -27.56 -17.41
CA ARG A 276 -12.62 -27.69 -16.99
C ARG A 276 -12.76 -28.62 -15.79
N ALA A 277 -12.08 -29.77 -15.82
CA ALA A 277 -12.07 -30.72 -14.70
C ALA A 277 -11.49 -30.09 -13.41
N LYS A 278 -10.40 -29.32 -13.50
CA LYS A 278 -9.83 -28.61 -12.34
C LYS A 278 -10.75 -27.53 -11.77
N ILE A 279 -11.48 -26.82 -12.63
CA ILE A 279 -12.49 -25.83 -12.21
C ILE A 279 -13.65 -26.53 -11.49
N GLN A 280 -14.15 -27.64 -12.04
CA GLN A 280 -15.21 -28.43 -11.42
C GLN A 280 -14.78 -28.99 -10.06
N LEU A 281 -13.56 -29.51 -9.94
CA LEU A 281 -12.99 -29.97 -8.67
C LEU A 281 -12.95 -28.84 -7.62
N ALA A 282 -12.53 -27.64 -8.01
CA ALA A 282 -12.52 -26.47 -7.12
C ALA A 282 -13.94 -26.08 -6.65
N MET A 283 -14.93 -26.13 -7.55
CA MET A 283 -16.34 -25.88 -7.20
C MET A 283 -16.89 -26.92 -6.22
N ARG A 284 -16.62 -28.22 -6.44
CA ARG A 284 -17.07 -29.28 -5.52
C ARG A 284 -16.42 -29.20 -4.14
N ARG A 285 -15.15 -28.79 -4.04
CA ARG A 285 -14.49 -28.50 -2.76
C ARG A 285 -15.18 -27.35 -2.02
N ALA A 286 -15.58 -26.30 -2.73
CA ALA A 286 -16.29 -25.18 -2.14
C ALA A 286 -17.71 -25.57 -1.68
N GLU A 287 -18.41 -26.41 -2.44
CA GLU A 287 -19.74 -26.94 -2.07
C GLU A 287 -19.67 -27.82 -0.81
N LEU A 288 -18.71 -28.75 -0.73
CA LEU A 288 -18.51 -29.57 0.48
C LEU A 288 -18.18 -28.70 1.69
N LYS A 289 -17.28 -27.73 1.53
CA LYS A 289 -16.96 -26.79 2.61
C LYS A 289 -18.19 -26.01 3.07
N LYS A 290 -19.01 -25.52 2.13
CA LYS A 290 -20.26 -24.83 2.44
C LYS A 290 -21.26 -25.73 3.16
N ALA A 291 -21.39 -26.99 2.76
CA ALA A 291 -22.27 -27.96 3.41
C ALA A 291 -21.82 -28.26 4.86
N LEU A 292 -20.50 -28.35 5.10
CA LEU A 292 -19.92 -28.47 6.44
C LEU A 292 -20.18 -27.22 7.30
N ASP A 293 -19.96 -26.04 6.74
CA ASP A 293 -20.19 -24.76 7.42
C ASP A 293 -21.68 -24.54 7.76
N GLN A 294 -22.59 -25.11 6.97
CA GLN A 294 -24.05 -25.03 7.16
C GLN A 294 -24.65 -26.17 8.00
N GLN A 295 -23.81 -27.08 8.55
CA GLN A 295 -24.27 -28.26 9.30
C GLN A 295 -25.34 -29.06 8.56
N ALA A 296 -25.12 -29.29 7.26
CA ALA A 296 -26.02 -30.05 6.41
C ALA A 296 -26.23 -31.49 6.92
N ASP A 297 -27.36 -32.09 6.55
CA ASP A 297 -27.71 -33.46 6.92
C ASP A 297 -26.59 -34.44 6.49
N PRO A 298 -26.26 -35.47 7.30
CA PRO A 298 -25.38 -36.58 6.91
C PRO A 298 -25.55 -37.07 5.47
N GLN A 299 -26.78 -37.14 4.96
CA GLN A 299 -27.03 -37.56 3.57
C GLN A 299 -26.52 -36.53 2.54
N GLN A 300 -26.67 -35.23 2.81
CA GLN A 300 -26.20 -34.15 1.95
C GLN A 300 -24.67 -34.03 1.95
N LEU A 301 -24.02 -34.32 3.09
CA LEU A 301 -22.57 -34.38 3.19
C LEU A 301 -21.99 -35.56 2.40
N ALA A 302 -22.63 -36.73 2.46
CA ALA A 302 -22.25 -37.90 1.67
C ALA A 302 -22.37 -37.62 0.16
N ASP A 303 -23.45 -36.98 -0.28
CA ASP A 303 -23.65 -36.60 -1.69
C ASP A 303 -22.60 -35.58 -2.18
N ALA A 304 -22.25 -34.60 -1.34
CA ALA A 304 -21.21 -33.62 -1.66
C ALA A 304 -19.82 -34.25 -1.75
N GLN A 305 -19.52 -35.21 -0.87
CA GLN A 305 -18.28 -35.97 -0.89
C GLN A 305 -18.18 -36.85 -2.15
N HIS A 306 -19.25 -37.56 -2.52
CA HIS A 306 -19.27 -38.36 -3.75
C HIS A 306 -19.00 -37.52 -5.00
N LYS A 307 -19.63 -36.33 -5.10
CA LYS A 307 -19.41 -35.39 -6.22
C LYS A 307 -17.96 -34.87 -6.27
N LEU A 308 -17.31 -34.71 -5.11
CA LEU A 308 -15.91 -34.31 -5.03
C LEU A 308 -15.00 -35.41 -5.58
N ASP A 309 -15.25 -36.65 -5.18
CA ASP A 309 -14.47 -37.82 -5.60
C ASP A 309 -14.64 -38.08 -7.11
N ASP A 310 -15.85 -37.89 -7.65
CA ASP A 310 -16.12 -37.92 -9.10
C ASP A 310 -15.32 -36.87 -9.87
N ALA A 311 -15.29 -35.63 -9.37
CA ALA A 311 -14.54 -34.55 -10.00
C ALA A 311 -13.02 -34.79 -9.91
N GLN A 312 -12.54 -35.42 -8.85
CA GLN A 312 -11.13 -35.81 -8.71
C GLN A 312 -10.76 -36.88 -9.75
N ARG A 313 -11.60 -37.91 -9.93
CA ARG A 313 -11.42 -38.93 -10.98
C ARG A 313 -11.37 -38.34 -12.39
N GLN A 314 -12.17 -37.31 -12.67
CA GLN A 314 -12.13 -36.61 -13.96
C GLN A 314 -10.82 -35.83 -14.17
N VAL A 315 -10.28 -35.20 -13.12
CA VAL A 315 -8.97 -34.54 -13.20
C VAL A 315 -7.86 -35.55 -13.45
N ASP A 316 -7.92 -36.70 -12.79
CA ASP A 316 -6.92 -37.76 -12.92
C ASP A 316 -6.98 -38.41 -14.32
N ALA A 317 -8.18 -38.61 -14.87
CA ALA A 317 -8.40 -39.14 -16.22
C ALA A 317 -7.90 -38.20 -17.35
N HIS A 318 -7.88 -36.89 -17.11
CA HIS A 318 -7.37 -35.89 -18.06
C HIS A 318 -5.92 -35.45 -17.74
N GLY A 319 -5.32 -36.00 -16.68
CA GLY A 319 -4.02 -35.60 -16.14
C GLY A 319 -2.83 -36.47 -16.56
N THR A 320 -3.08 -37.61 -17.22
CA THR A 320 -2.09 -38.49 -17.86
C THR A 320 -1.87 -38.12 -19.33
#